data_AF-X1QVN8-F1
#
_entry.id   AF-X1QVN8-F1
#
_cell.length_a   1.000
_cell.length_b   1.000
_cell.length_c   1.000
_cell.angle_alpha   90.00
_cell.angle_beta   90.00
_cell.angle_gamma   90.00
#
_symmetry.space_group_name_H-M   'P 1'
#
loop_
_entity.id
_entity.type
_entity.pdbx_description
1 polymer ?
#
loop_
_entity_poly.entity_id
_entity_poly.type
_entity_poly.pdbx_seq_one_letter_code
_entity_poly.pdbx_strand_id
1 'polypeptide(L)'
;YYFYASPSFQTKLHLGYREKKGWAEGIDISYRFEGGKGNLDTYFIKEKDTQEERWLARLEHQQSFSKSTSLKLQLTRLSDKDFLKDYFGQEYQTAYLYLAHRGPGYNASILAQPATFFFSR
;
A
#
# COMPACT_ATOMS: atom_id res chain seq x y z
N TYR A 1 6.10 -16.78 -6.94
CA TYR A 1 5.72 -17.09 -8.32
C TYR A 1 5.30 -15.80 -9.02
N TYR A 2 5.73 -15.58 -10.27
CA TYR A 2 5.33 -14.40 -11.06
C TYR A 2 4.19 -14.78 -12.00
N PHE A 3 3.05 -14.13 -11.87
CA PHE A 3 1.94 -14.26 -12.80
C PHE A 3 1.84 -12.98 -13.63
N TYR A 4 2.38 -13.04 -14.85
CA TYR A 4 2.23 -11.96 -15.83
C TYR A 4 0.90 -12.14 -16.57
N ALA A 5 -0.12 -11.38 -16.19
CA ALA A 5 -1.40 -11.40 -16.91
C ALA A 5 -1.33 -10.54 -18.19
N SER A 6 -0.74 -9.34 -18.12
CA SER A 6 -0.53 -8.44 -19.26
C SER A 6 0.52 -7.35 -18.94
N PRO A 7 0.96 -6.54 -19.93
CA PRO A 7 1.80 -5.37 -19.66
C PRO A 7 1.13 -4.30 -18.77
N SER A 8 -0.21 -4.26 -18.76
CA SER A 8 -1.01 -3.32 -17.98
C SER A 8 -1.48 -3.87 -16.63
N PHE A 9 -1.30 -5.16 -16.38
CA PHE A 9 -1.67 -5.83 -15.12
C PHE A 9 -0.68 -6.94 -14.78
N GLN A 10 0.06 -6.75 -13.69
CA GLN A 10 1.07 -7.69 -13.22
C GLN A 10 0.69 -8.16 -11.82
N THR A 11 0.93 -9.44 -11.54
CA THR A 11 0.68 -10.02 -10.24
C THR A 11 1.87 -10.86 -9.81
N LYS A 12 2.30 -10.70 -8.56
CA LYS A 12 3.35 -11.50 -7.96
C LYS A 12 2.79 -12.15 -6.70
N LEU A 13 2.84 -13.48 -6.66
CA LEU A 13 2.54 -14.25 -5.47
C LEU A 13 3.83 -14.51 -4.71
N HIS A 14 3.83 -14.20 -3.42
CA HIS A 14 4.92 -14.53 -2.51
C HIS A 14 4.48 -15.68 -1.63
N LEU A 15 5.35 -16.67 -1.52
CA LEU A 15 5.28 -17.70 -0.51
C LEU A 15 6.71 -17.89 -0.01
N GLY A 16 6.95 -17.59 1.26
CA GLY A 16 8.27 -17.59 1.85
C GLY A 16 8.26 -18.25 3.21
N TYR A 17 9.37 -18.88 3.58
CA TYR A 17 9.57 -19.42 4.90
C TYR A 17 10.59 -18.58 5.66
N ARG A 18 10.22 -18.07 6.83
CA ARG A 18 11.11 -17.38 7.75
C ARG A 18 11.48 -18.35 8.87
N GLU A 19 12.76 -18.69 9.01
CA GLU A 19 13.22 -19.73 9.94
C GLU A 19 12.66 -19.56 11.36
N LYS A 20 12.64 -18.34 11.88
CA LYS A 20 12.12 -18.06 13.24
C LYS A 20 10.60 -17.88 13.31
N LYS A 21 9.94 -17.47 12.22
CA LYS A 21 8.53 -17.02 12.23
C LYS A 21 7.56 -17.92 11.47
N GLY A 22 8.01 -18.79 10.57
CA GLY A 22 7.15 -19.70 9.82
C GLY A 22 6.82 -19.23 8.41
N TRP A 23 5.73 -19.76 7.85
CA TRP A 23 5.29 -19.50 6.48
C TRP A 23 4.60 -18.15 6.37
N ALA A 24 5.02 -17.37 5.39
CA ALA A 24 4.40 -16.12 5.00
C ALA A 24 3.95 -16.19 3.55
N GLU A 25 2.84 -15.52 3.27
CA GLU A 25 2.28 -15.40 1.94
C GLU A 25 1.88 -13.97 1.63
N GLY A 26 1.73 -13.64 0.37
CA GLY A 26 1.40 -12.28 -0.04
C GLY A 26 1.14 -12.17 -1.53
N ILE A 27 0.52 -11.07 -1.93
CA ILE A 27 0.20 -10.77 -3.32
C ILE A 27 0.54 -9.32 -3.59
N ASP A 28 1.39 -9.07 -4.59
CA ASP A 28 1.59 -7.73 -5.15
C ASP A 28 0.83 -7.66 -6.48
N ILE A 29 0.03 -6.63 -6.67
CA ILE A 29 -0.69 -6.35 -7.91
C ILE A 29 -0.30 -4.96 -8.37
N SER A 30 0.23 -4.86 -9.59
CA SER A 30 0.45 -3.58 -10.26
C SER A 30 -0.51 -3.47 -11.44
N TYR A 31 -1.24 -2.37 -11.53
CA TYR A 31 -2.21 -2.14 -12.60
C TYR A 31 -2.03 -0.75 -13.24
N ARG A 32 -2.39 -0.68 -14.52
CA ARG A 32 -2.44 0.55 -15.31
C ARG A 32 -3.58 0.50 -16.30
N PHE A 33 -4.32 1.58 -16.41
CA PHE A 33 -5.35 1.81 -17.41
C PHE A 33 -5.30 3.28 -17.86
N GLU A 34 -6.17 3.66 -18.78
CA GLU A 34 -6.21 5.05 -19.25
C GLU A 34 -6.53 6.01 -18.09
N GLY A 35 -5.61 6.95 -17.84
CA GLY A 35 -5.73 7.89 -16.74
C GLY A 35 -5.48 7.31 -15.34
N GLY A 36 -5.23 6.02 -15.17
CA GLY A 36 -5.11 5.40 -13.85
C GLY A 36 -3.94 4.42 -13.72
N LYS A 37 -3.31 4.40 -12.55
CA LYS A 37 -2.32 3.37 -12.19
C LYS A 37 -2.25 3.19 -10.69
N GLY A 38 -1.77 2.03 -10.26
CA GLY A 38 -1.56 1.79 -8.84
C GLY A 38 -0.95 0.44 -8.53
N ASN A 39 -0.69 0.25 -7.24
CA ASN A 39 -0.15 -0.96 -6.65
C ASN A 39 -1.02 -1.38 -5.45
N LEU A 40 -1.22 -2.68 -5.29
CA LEU A 40 -1.77 -3.30 -4.09
C LEU A 40 -0.75 -4.31 -3.60
N ASP A 41 -0.17 -4.07 -2.42
CA ASP A 41 0.78 -4.99 -1.78
C ASP A 41 0.13 -5.60 -0.55
N THR A 42 0.11 -6.93 -0.47
CA THR A 42 -0.38 -7.67 0.69
C THR A 42 0.65 -8.62 1.23
N TYR A 43 0.63 -8.80 2.55
CA TYR A 43 1.47 -9.78 3.23
C TYR A 43 0.70 -10.33 4.43
N PHE A 44 0.79 -11.63 4.64
CA PHE A 44 0.18 -12.35 5.75
C PHE A 44 1.17 -13.38 6.29
N ILE A 45 1.23 -13.51 7.61
CA ILE A 45 1.98 -14.55 8.30
C ILE A 45 1.23 -14.97 9.55
N LYS A 46 1.17 -16.29 9.76
CA LYS A 46 0.86 -16.86 11.07
C LYS A 46 2.16 -17.30 11.73
N GLU A 47 2.54 -16.59 12.79
CA GLU A 47 3.81 -16.82 13.47
C GLU A 47 3.85 -18.19 14.15
N LYS A 48 4.87 -19.01 13.88
CA LYS A 48 4.97 -20.37 14.42
C LYS A 48 5.18 -20.39 15.95
N ASP A 49 5.87 -19.39 16.48
CA ASP A 49 6.28 -19.26 17.86
C ASP A 49 5.16 -18.68 18.74
N THR A 50 4.54 -17.58 18.31
CA THR A 50 3.51 -16.87 19.07
C THR A 50 2.08 -17.28 18.69
N GLN A 51 1.90 -17.94 17.54
CA GLN A 51 0.59 -18.19 16.91
C GLN A 51 -0.18 -16.93 16.50
N GLU A 52 0.46 -15.75 16.56
CA GLU A 52 -0.16 -14.50 16.14
C GLU A 52 -0.28 -14.41 14.62
N GLU A 53 -1.41 -13.84 14.17
CA GLU A 53 -1.66 -13.53 12.78
C GLU A 53 -1.33 -12.06 12.52
N ARG A 54 -0.34 -11.83 11.67
CA ARG A 54 0.13 -10.48 11.34
C ARG A 54 0.05 -10.24 9.85
N TRP A 55 -0.27 -9.01 9.47
CA TRP A 55 -0.58 -8.69 8.08
C TRP A 55 -0.35 -7.23 7.71
N LEU A 56 -0.21 -7.01 6.40
CA LEU A 56 -0.10 -5.73 5.73
C LEU A 56 -1.02 -5.71 4.51
N ALA A 57 -1.71 -4.59 4.33
CA ALA A 57 -2.34 -4.22 3.07
C ALA A 57 -1.98 -2.76 2.74
N ARG A 58 -1.35 -2.55 1.58
CA ARG A 58 -1.00 -1.23 1.07
C ARG A 58 -1.62 -1.02 -0.30
N LEU A 59 -2.37 0.06 -0.45
CA LEU A 59 -2.91 0.50 -1.73
C LEU A 59 -2.30 1.85 -2.09
N GLU A 60 -1.65 1.92 -3.24
CA GLU A 60 -1.25 3.16 -3.89
C GLU A 60 -2.04 3.31 -5.19
N HIS A 61 -2.64 4.48 -5.40
CA HIS A 61 -3.41 4.75 -6.60
C HIS A 61 -3.20 6.19 -7.06
N GLN A 62 -3.06 6.37 -8.37
CA GLN A 62 -2.98 7.67 -9.03
C GLN A 62 -4.01 7.68 -10.17
N GLN A 63 -4.86 8.71 -10.16
CA GLN A 63 -5.87 8.94 -11.19
C GLN A 63 -5.71 10.34 -11.76
N SER A 64 -5.68 10.44 -13.08
CA SER A 64 -5.87 11.65 -13.86
C SER A 64 -7.29 11.62 -14.41
N PHE A 65 -8.15 12.49 -13.90
CA PHE A 65 -9.51 12.65 -14.42
C PHE A 65 -9.53 13.57 -15.65
N SER A 66 -8.57 14.48 -15.74
CA SER A 66 -8.35 15.36 -16.89
C SER A 66 -6.88 15.80 -16.92
N LYS A 67 -6.51 16.67 -17.88
CA LYS A 67 -5.19 17.33 -17.90
C LYS A 67 -4.97 18.25 -16.69
N SER A 68 -6.05 18.69 -16.02
CA SER A 68 -6.01 19.64 -14.91
C SER A 68 -6.33 19.02 -13.55
N THR A 69 -7.05 17.90 -13.50
CA THR A 69 -7.53 17.29 -12.25
C THR A 69 -6.88 15.92 -12.01
N SER A 70 -6.29 15.74 -10.84
CA SER A 70 -5.65 14.48 -10.43
C SER A 70 -5.94 14.11 -8.98
N LEU A 71 -6.00 12.81 -8.71
CA LEU A 71 -6.07 12.20 -7.39
C LEU A 71 -4.82 11.34 -7.16
N LYS A 72 -4.27 11.42 -5.95
CA LYS A 72 -3.32 10.44 -5.41
C LYS A 72 -3.90 9.89 -4.11
N LEU A 73 -3.80 8.58 -3.95
CA LEU A 73 -4.30 7.85 -2.79
C LEU A 73 -3.19 6.92 -2.32
N GLN A 74 -2.90 6.95 -1.03
CA GLN A 74 -2.05 5.99 -0.36
C GLN A 74 -2.76 5.52 0.90
N LEU A 75 -3.09 4.25 0.99
CA LEU A 75 -3.71 3.64 2.16
C LEU A 75 -2.81 2.51 2.65
N THR A 76 -2.42 2.56 3.91
CA THR A 76 -1.65 1.50 4.56
C THR A 76 -2.45 1.04 5.77
N ARG A 77 -2.66 -0.27 5.90
CA ARG A 77 -3.23 -0.89 7.09
C ARG A 77 -2.40 -2.08 7.50
N LEU A 78 -2.16 -2.20 8.79
CA LEU A 78 -1.32 -3.21 9.40
C LEU A 78 -2.08 -3.89 10.55
N SER A 79 -1.70 -5.13 10.86
CA SER A 79 -2.13 -5.81 12.10
C SER A 79 -1.71 -5.04 13.35
N ASP A 80 -0.51 -4.47 13.32
CA ASP A 80 0.13 -3.78 14.44
C ASP A 80 1.15 -2.74 13.94
N LYS A 81 1.54 -1.83 14.83
CA LYS A 81 2.42 -0.69 14.51
C LYS A 81 3.86 -1.10 14.19
N ASP A 82 4.31 -2.25 14.67
CA ASP A 82 5.71 -2.69 14.59
C ASP A 82 5.93 -3.61 13.38
N PHE A 83 4.87 -4.04 12.71
CA PHE A 83 4.90 -4.96 11.57
C PHE A 83 5.90 -4.58 10.47
N LEU A 84 5.86 -3.33 10.01
CA LEU A 84 6.76 -2.87 8.94
C LEU A 84 8.22 -2.88 9.37
N LYS A 85 8.48 -2.55 10.64
CA LYS A 85 9.82 -2.56 11.21
C LYS A 85 10.34 -3.99 11.34
N ASP A 86 9.53 -4.89 11.90
CA ASP A 86 9.91 -6.27 12.17
C ASP A 86 10.16 -7.09 10.90
N TYR A 87 9.34 -6.88 9.87
CA TYR A 87 9.34 -7.72 8.66
C TYR A 87 10.11 -7.12 7.49
N PHE A 88 10.18 -5.80 7.39
CA PHE A 88 10.73 -5.08 6.24
C PHE A 88 11.78 -4.02 6.60
N GLY A 89 12.03 -3.75 7.90
CA GLY A 89 12.93 -2.67 8.32
C GLY A 89 12.45 -1.30 7.88
N GLN A 90 11.14 -1.12 7.67
CA GLN A 90 10.55 0.12 7.17
C GLN A 90 9.80 0.86 8.27
N GLU A 91 9.81 2.19 8.20
CA GLU A 91 8.93 3.03 9.01
C GLU A 91 7.51 3.07 8.41
N TYR A 92 6.54 3.36 9.28
CA TYR A 92 5.15 3.52 8.86
C TYR A 92 5.00 4.74 7.94
N GLN A 93 4.38 4.52 6.78
CA GLN A 93 4.02 5.59 5.86
C GLN A 93 2.56 6.00 6.10
N THR A 94 2.36 7.30 6.34
CA THR A 94 1.05 7.88 6.59
C THR A 94 0.12 7.72 5.39
N ALA A 95 -1.10 7.26 5.66
CA ALA A 95 -2.15 7.21 4.64
C ALA A 95 -2.56 8.63 4.24
N TYR A 96 -2.84 8.85 2.96
CA TYR A 96 -3.36 10.13 2.50
C TYR A 96 -4.25 9.99 1.28
N LEU A 97 -5.11 10.99 1.10
CA LEU A 97 -5.82 11.29 -0.12
C LEU A 97 -5.47 12.71 -0.53
N TYR A 98 -4.98 12.88 -1.75
CA TYR A 98 -4.60 14.18 -2.31
C TYR A 98 -5.34 14.40 -3.62
N LEU A 99 -6.25 15.36 -3.64
CA LEU A 99 -6.95 15.81 -4.84
C LEU A 99 -6.39 17.17 -5.25
N ALA A 100 -5.99 17.32 -6.50
CA ALA A 100 -5.47 18.57 -7.04
C ALA A 100 -6.16 18.95 -8.34
N HIS A 101 -6.35 20.25 -8.53
CA HIS A 101 -6.86 20.86 -9.74
C HIS A 101 -6.04 22.10 -10.11
N ARG A 102 -5.47 22.11 -11.32
CA ARG A 102 -4.64 23.21 -11.84
C ARG A 102 -5.27 23.84 -13.08
N GLY A 103 -5.58 25.14 -13.00
CA GLY A 103 -6.02 25.95 -14.14
C GLY A 103 -4.91 26.89 -14.67
N PRO A 104 -5.20 27.72 -15.70
CA PRO A 104 -4.22 28.62 -16.33
C PRO A 104 -3.60 29.69 -15.41
N GLY A 105 -4.25 30.00 -14.29
CA GLY A 105 -3.79 31.02 -13.33
C GLY A 105 -4.12 30.69 -11.88
N TYR A 106 -4.54 29.46 -11.58
CA TYR A 106 -4.87 29.04 -10.22
C TYR A 106 -4.54 27.57 -9.98
N ASN A 107 -4.34 27.23 -8.72
CA ASN A 107 -4.16 25.86 -8.26
C ASN A 107 -4.96 25.68 -6.97
N ALA A 108 -5.76 24.63 -6.91
CA ALA A 108 -6.49 24.25 -5.70
C ALA A 108 -6.17 22.79 -5.38
N SER A 109 -5.93 22.49 -4.11
CA SER A 109 -5.71 21.11 -3.67
C SER A 109 -6.26 20.83 -2.29
N ILE A 110 -6.73 19.61 -2.09
CA ILE A 110 -7.20 19.08 -0.82
C ILE A 110 -6.30 17.90 -0.44
N LEU A 111 -5.73 17.94 0.76
CA LEU A 111 -4.99 16.84 1.37
C LEU A 111 -5.74 16.38 2.62
N ALA A 112 -6.20 15.13 2.60
CA ALA A 112 -6.72 14.44 3.78
C ALA A 112 -5.70 13.41 4.24
N GLN A 113 -5.32 13.46 5.51
CA GLN A 113 -4.44 12.51 6.17
C GLN A 113 -5.01 12.18 7.57
N PRO A 114 -4.91 10.93 8.06
CA PRO A 114 -5.29 10.61 9.42
C PRO A 114 -4.50 11.47 10.41
N ALA A 115 -5.16 11.98 11.44
CA ALA A 115 -4.47 12.56 12.58
C ALA A 115 -3.74 11.41 13.29
N THR A 116 -2.42 11.38 13.22
CA THR A 116 -1.61 10.42 13.96
C THR A 116 -1.61 10.81 15.44
N PHE A 117 -2.67 10.44 16.17
CA PHE A 117 -2.62 10.43 17.63
C PHE A 117 -1.80 9.21 18.05
N PHE A 118 -0.52 9.42 18.33
CA PHE A 118 0.28 8.45 19.06
C PHE A 118 -0.29 8.33 20.48
N PHE A 119 -1.08 7.29 20.73
CA PHE A 119 -1.27 6.82 22.10
C PHE A 119 0.04 6.14 22.53
N SER A 120 0.89 6.87 23.26
CA SER A 120 1.86 6.23 24.15
C SER A 120 1.07 5.57 25.28
N ARG A 121 1.15 4.25 25.38
CA ARG A 121 0.92 3.57 26.66
C ARG A 121 2.23 3.55 27.43
#